data_AF-A0A1V5D8A0-F1
#
_entry.id   AF-A0A1V5D8A0-F1
#
_cell.length_a   1.000
_cell.length_b   1.000
_cell.length_c   1.000
_cell.angle_alpha   90.00
_cell.angle_beta   90.00
_cell.angle_gamma   90.00
#
_symmetry.space_group_name_H-M   'P 1'
#
loop_
_entity.id
_entity.type
_entity.pdbx_description
1 polymer ?
#
loop_
_entity_poly.entity_id
_entity_poly.type
_entity_poly.pdbx_seq_one_letter_code
_entity_poly.pdbx_strand_id
1 'polypeptide(L)'
;MYLLAQKDRVISRLSLDEVKLACLSRLPVVHKMALQGVPFKKVEHPSFQHSFGAEVEFYQLKEGEEWDNALNEKVVAFYNRPELKDTAFYIFWRIE
;
A
#
# COMPACT_ATOMS: atom_id res chain seq x y z
N MET A 1 -7.33 8.10 -0.45
CA MET A 1 -5.87 7.89 -0.50
C MET A 1 -5.56 6.50 -0.99
N TYR A 2 -4.45 6.35 -1.71
CA TYR A 2 -4.11 5.12 -2.43
C TYR A 2 -2.64 4.76 -2.21
N LEU A 3 -2.38 3.47 -2.07
CA LEU A 3 -1.07 2.88 -2.34
C LEU A 3 -1.04 2.50 -3.82
N LEU A 4 -0.08 3.02 -4.56
CA LEU A 4 0.19 2.64 -5.93
C LEU A 4 1.31 1.61 -5.94
N ALA A 5 1.13 0.53 -6.68
CA ALA A 5 2.18 -0.45 -6.94
C ALA A 5 2.49 -0.45 -8.43
N GLN A 6 3.66 0.03 -8.80
CA GLN A 6 4.14 0.08 -10.18
C GLN A 6 4.99 -1.16 -10.46
N LYS A 7 4.48 -2.04 -11.31
CA LYS A 7 5.16 -3.29 -11.69
C LYS A 7 6.20 -3.02 -12.78
N ASP A 8 7.27 -3.81 -12.83
CA ASP A 8 8.22 -3.82 -13.96
C ASP A 8 7.53 -4.14 -15.31
N ARG A 9 6.53 -5.04 -15.29
CA ARG A 9 5.80 -5.46 -16.50
C ARG A 9 4.31 -5.52 -16.25
N VAL A 10 3.53 -5.07 -17.23
CA VAL A 10 2.05 -5.13 -17.19
C VAL A 10 1.53 -6.55 -16.91
N ILE A 11 2.12 -7.55 -17.56
CA ILE A 11 1.71 -8.96 -17.45
C ILE A 11 2.11 -9.63 -16.13
N SER A 12 2.99 -9.00 -15.34
CA SER A 12 3.43 -9.59 -14.07
C SER A 12 2.27 -9.61 -13.06
N ARG A 13 2.24 -10.66 -12.24
CA ARG A 13 1.27 -10.78 -11.15
C ARG A 13 1.88 -10.20 -9.90
N LEU A 14 1.10 -9.36 -9.22
CA LEU A 14 1.42 -8.83 -7.90
C LEU A 14 0.34 -9.30 -6.93
N SER A 15 0.73 -9.94 -5.84
CA SER A 15 -0.16 -10.20 -4.70
C SER A 15 0.37 -9.47 -3.48
N LEU A 16 -0.53 -8.75 -2.81
CA LEU A 16 -0.27 -8.05 -1.56
C LEU A 16 -1.07 -8.66 -0.39
N ASP A 17 -1.62 -9.87 -0.56
CA ASP A 17 -2.59 -10.45 0.39
C ASP A 17 -2.01 -10.65 1.80
N GLU A 18 -0.71 -10.91 1.88
CA GLU A 18 0.00 -11.08 3.16
C GLU A 18 0.82 -9.84 3.57
N VAL A 19 0.74 -8.76 2.79
CA VAL A 19 1.43 -7.51 3.10
C VAL A 19 0.63 -6.76 4.16
N LYS A 20 1.32 -6.37 5.24
CA LYS A 20 0.75 -5.53 6.29
C LYS A 20 1.45 -4.18 6.29
N LEU A 21 0.65 -3.14 6.15
CA LEU A 21 1.08 -1.75 6.23
C LEU A 21 0.96 -1.27 7.68
N ALA A 22 1.98 -0.57 8.18
CA ALA A 22 1.97 0.09 9.49
C ALA A 22 3.04 1.20 9.53
N CYS A 23 3.08 2.01 10.58
CA CYS A 23 4.27 2.82 10.86
C CYS A 23 5.45 1.94 11.31
N LEU A 24 6.68 2.47 11.28
CA LEU A 24 7.88 1.68 11.57
C LEU A 24 7.88 1.11 12.99
N SER A 25 7.44 1.88 13.98
CA SER A 25 7.41 1.42 15.38
C SER A 25 6.39 0.29 15.60
N ARG A 26 5.28 0.31 14.86
CA ARG A 26 4.17 -0.66 14.97
C ARG A 26 4.38 -1.91 14.12
N LEU A 27 5.13 -1.81 13.01
CA LEU A 27 5.28 -2.87 12.03
C LEU A 27 5.67 -4.24 12.64
N PRO A 28 6.61 -4.34 13.60
CA PRO A 28 6.91 -5.62 14.26
C PRO A 28 5.72 -6.21 15.03
N VAL A 29 4.94 -5.37 15.75
CA VAL A 29 3.80 -5.82 16.55
C VAL A 29 2.65 -6.25 15.65
N VAL A 30 2.34 -5.46 14.61
CA VAL A 30 1.30 -5.79 13.63
C VAL A 30 1.58 -7.13 12.96
N HIS A 31 2.85 -7.42 12.65
CA HIS A 31 3.23 -8.68 12.05
C HIS A 31 3.22 -9.84 13.07
N LYS A 32 3.88 -9.71 14.22
CA LYS A 32 4.02 -10.77 15.23
C LYS A 32 2.70 -11.17 15.88
N MET A 33 1.79 -10.22 16.07
CA MET A 33 0.48 -10.46 16.70
C MET A 33 -0.65 -10.66 15.68
N ALA A 34 -0.31 -10.83 14.40
CA ALA A 34 -1.28 -11.02 13.33
C ALA A 34 -2.38 -9.93 13.23
N LEU A 35 -2.11 -8.69 13.66
CA LEU A 35 -3.06 -7.58 13.56
C LEU A 35 -3.31 -7.18 12.10
N GLN A 36 -4.39 -6.46 11.84
CA GLN A 36 -4.78 -6.08 10.47
C GLN A 36 -3.80 -5.09 9.81
N GLY A 37 -3.20 -4.18 10.58
CA GLY A 37 -2.44 -3.04 10.03
C GLY A 37 -3.37 -2.01 9.36
N VAL A 38 -2.81 -1.10 8.57
CA VAL A 38 -3.59 -0.17 7.74
C VAL A 38 -4.34 -0.98 6.68
N PRO A 39 -5.68 -1.00 6.68
CA PRO A 39 -6.43 -1.77 5.70
C PRO A 39 -6.31 -1.15 4.31
N PHE A 40 -6.16 -2.00 3.28
CA PHE A 40 -6.22 -1.58 1.89
C PHE A 40 -6.93 -2.63 1.05
N LYS A 41 -7.48 -2.20 -0.10
CA LYS A 41 -8.11 -3.08 -1.08
C LYS A 41 -7.71 -2.70 -2.50
N LYS A 42 -7.54 -3.69 -3.38
CA LYS A 42 -7.29 -3.43 -4.79
C LYS A 42 -8.50 -2.74 -5.44
N VAL A 43 -8.24 -1.80 -6.35
CA VAL A 43 -9.25 -1.06 -7.12
C VAL A 43 -8.86 -1.09 -8.59
N GLU A 44 -9.66 -1.76 -9.41
CA GLU A 44 -9.44 -1.84 -10.87
C GLU A 44 -9.75 -0.50 -11.57
N HIS A 45 -10.73 0.24 -11.06
CA HIS A 45 -11.21 1.49 -11.66
C HIS A 45 -11.31 2.58 -10.59
N PRO A 46 -10.21 3.30 -10.30
CA PRO A 46 -10.24 4.40 -9.35
C PRO A 46 -11.20 5.50 -9.84
N SER A 47 -11.89 6.17 -8.90
CA SER A 47 -12.91 7.18 -9.20
C SER A 47 -12.38 8.53 -9.71
N PHE A 48 -11.07 8.65 -9.95
CA PHE A 48 -10.42 9.88 -10.38
C PHE A 48 -9.77 9.70 -11.75
N GLN A 49 -9.75 10.76 -12.55
CA GLN A 49 -8.95 10.79 -13.77
C GLN A 49 -7.46 10.82 -13.45
N HIS A 50 -6.68 10.03 -14.18
CA HIS A 50 -5.23 9.96 -14.05
C HIS A 50 -4.56 9.59 -15.37
N SER A 51 -3.23 9.76 -15.41
CA SER A 51 -2.39 9.40 -16.56
C SER A 51 -1.34 8.32 -16.21
N PHE A 52 -1.50 7.63 -15.07
CA PHE A 52 -0.68 6.47 -14.71
C PHE A 52 -0.76 5.38 -15.79
N GLY A 53 0.37 4.71 -16.03
CA GLY A 53 0.49 3.63 -17.00
C GLY A 53 -0.25 2.36 -16.58
N ALA A 54 -0.42 1.43 -17.53
CA ALA A 54 -1.13 0.17 -17.32
C ALA A 54 -0.41 -0.80 -16.37
N GLU A 55 0.85 -0.53 -16.07
CA GLU A 55 1.66 -1.27 -15.10
C GLU A 55 1.38 -0.89 -13.64
N VAL A 56 0.60 0.18 -13.40
CA VAL A 56 0.25 0.67 -12.06
C VAL A 56 -1.02 0.00 -11.56
N GLU A 57 -0.92 -0.68 -10.42
CA GLU A 57 -2.06 -1.21 -9.68
C GLU A 57 -2.42 -0.27 -8.52
N PHE A 58 -3.72 -0.04 -8.31
CA PHE A 58 -4.23 0.86 -7.28
C PHE A 58 -4.78 0.08 -6.10
N TYR A 59 -4.39 0.48 -4.90
CA TYR A 59 -4.93 -0.05 -3.65
C TYR A 59 -5.47 1.09 -2.80
N GLN A 60 -6.78 1.14 -2.59
CA GLN A 60 -7.40 2.15 -1.75
C GLN A 60 -7.12 1.86 -0.28
N LEU A 61 -6.50 2.80 0.40
CA LEU A 61 -6.24 2.77 1.84
C LEU A 61 -7.50 3.19 2.60
N LYS A 62 -7.76 2.55 3.75
CA LYS A 62 -8.81 2.95 4.69
C LYS A 62 -8.18 3.66 5.87
N GLU A 63 -8.70 4.85 6.16
CA GLU A 63 -8.32 5.63 7.34
C GLU A 63 -8.81 4.97 8.63
N GLY A 64 -8.12 5.26 9.74
CA GLY A 64 -8.36 4.69 11.06
C GLY A 64 -7.10 4.72 11.93
N GLU A 65 -7.14 4.07 13.09
CA GLU A 65 -6.09 4.19 14.12
C GLU A 65 -4.67 3.85 13.62
N GLU A 66 -4.49 2.73 12.90
CA GLU A 66 -3.17 2.37 12.35
C GLU A 66 -2.69 3.36 11.28
N TRP A 67 -3.63 4.01 10.57
CA TRP A 67 -3.29 5.06 9.61
C TRP A 67 -2.86 6.34 10.32
N ASP A 68 -3.54 6.72 11.40
CA ASP A 68 -3.19 7.89 12.20
C ASP A 68 -1.79 7.74 12.82
N ASN A 69 -1.43 6.53 13.27
CA ASN A 69 -0.06 6.21 13.71
C ASN A 69 0.97 6.43 12.60
N ALA A 70 0.67 6.02 11.37
CA ALA A 70 1.54 6.24 10.21
C ALA A 70 1.67 7.72 9.83
N LEU A 71 0.60 8.50 9.94
CA LEU A 71 0.64 9.95 9.76
C LEU A 71 1.49 10.65 10.84
N ASN A 72 1.34 10.25 12.10
CA ASN A 72 2.11 10.79 13.22
C ASN A 72 3.61 10.57 13.05
N GLU A 73 4.01 9.38 12.58
CA GLU A 73 5.41 9.07 12.28
C GLU A 73 5.86 9.55 10.90
N LYS A 74 4.94 10.02 10.06
CA LYS A 74 5.18 10.39 8.65
C LYS A 74 5.78 9.25 7.82
N VAL A 75 5.48 8.01 8.20
CA VAL A 75 6.02 6.81 7.56
C VAL A 75 4.94 5.73 7.50
N VAL A 76 4.78 5.17 6.31
CA VAL A 76 4.09 3.89 6.08
C VAL A 76 5.14 2.90 5.62
N ALA A 77 5.19 1.74 6.25
CA ALA A 77 6.17 0.70 6.00
C ALA A 77 5.50 -0.67 5.93
N PHE A 78 6.20 -1.59 5.27
CA PHE A 78 5.88 -3.02 5.24
C PHE A 78 7.18 -3.81 5.15
N TYR A 79 7.13 -5.09 5.52
CA TYR A 79 8.28 -5.97 5.30
C TYR A 79 8.43 -6.28 3.81
N ASN A 80 9.61 -6.01 3.26
CA ASN A 80 9.92 -6.41 1.89
C ASN A 80 9.87 -7.93 1.76
N ARG A 81 9.47 -8.41 0.59
CA ARG A 81 9.34 -9.84 0.26
C ARG A 81 9.91 -10.10 -1.13
N PRO A 82 10.43 -11.32 -1.41
CA PRO A 82 11.01 -11.63 -2.71
C PRO A 82 10.10 -11.32 -3.90
N GLU A 83 8.78 -11.50 -3.73
CA GLU A 83 7.78 -11.28 -4.77
C GLU A 83 7.59 -9.80 -5.13
N LEU A 84 8.05 -8.88 -4.27
CA LEU A 84 7.88 -7.43 -4.43
C LEU A 84 9.13 -6.74 -4.99
N LYS A 85 10.22 -7.49 -5.23
CA LYS A 85 11.56 -6.96 -5.53
C LYS A 85 11.59 -5.94 -6.67
N ASP A 86 10.81 -6.18 -7.73
CA ASP A 86 10.79 -5.34 -8.94
C ASP A 86 9.53 -4.47 -9.01
N THR A 87 8.93 -4.17 -7.86
CA THR A 87 7.75 -3.31 -7.73
C THR A 87 8.10 -2.04 -6.97
N ALA A 88 7.81 -0.88 -7.57
CA ALA A 88 7.91 0.40 -6.88
C ALA A 88 6.58 0.75 -6.21
N PHE A 89 6.65 1.33 -5.01
CA PHE A 89 5.47 1.69 -4.23
C PHE A 89 5.42 3.18 -3.96
N TYR A 90 4.23 3.76 -4.10
CA TYR A 90 3.99 5.19 -3.88
C TYR A 90 2.71 5.40 -3.08
N ILE A 91 2.68 6.46 -2.27
CA ILE A 91 1.44 6.94 -1.68
C ILE A 91 0.90 8.07 -2.55
N PHE A 92 -0.37 7.97 -2.92
CA PHE A 92 -1.07 8.96 -3.74
C PHE A 92 -2.31 9.46 -3.01
N TRP A 93 -2.44 10.78 -2.93
CA TRP A 93 -3.62 11.46 -2.42
C TRP A 93 -3.86 12.70 -3.27
N ARG A 94 -5.11 13.14 -3.27
CA ARG A 94 -5.51 14.43 -3.82
C ARG A 94 -6.12 15.22 -2.68
N ILE A 95 -5.79 16.50 -2.64
CA ILE A 95 -6.58 17.49 -1.93
C ILE A 95 -7.65 17.89 -2.96
N GLU A 96 -8.91 17.60 -2.67
CA GLU A 96 -10.02 18.15 -3.44
C GLU A 96 -10.21 19.63 -3.11
#